data_AF-A0ABD1CS91-F1
#
_entry.id   AF-A0ABD1CS91-F1
#
_cell.length_a   1.000
_cell.length_b   1.000
_cell.length_c   1.000
_cell.angle_alpha   90.00
_cell.angle_beta   90.00
_cell.angle_gamma   90.00
#
_symmetry.space_group_name_H-M   'P 1'
#
loop_
_entity.id
_entity.type
_entity.pdbx_description
1 polymer ?
#
loop_
_entity_poly.entity_id
_entity_poly.type
_entity_poly.pdbx_seq_one_letter_code
_entity_poly.pdbx_strand_id
1 'polypeptide(L)'
;MAGAVYFSWPDPNAPPCWQLLGYISNTKPSAIFKISQLKKLDEMATNGPTNVFGTNLPISHIAQIGVSIEPEASLLQQTPATTTTDTYYQFGQKMIQNFFNFVSSFSLTQSQMVPNPSETFVPLSTVQTWFTNFERRLQQNPNFWKS
;
A
#
# COMPACT_ATOMS: atom_id res chain seq x y z
N MET A 1 20.12 -21.76 -0.16
CA MET A 1 20.05 -20.83 0.99
C MET A 1 19.92 -19.42 0.43
N ALA A 2 19.17 -18.58 1.11
CA ALA A 2 18.94 -17.18 0.77
C ALA A 2 18.92 -16.35 2.06
N GLY A 3 19.22 -15.05 1.94
CA GLY A 3 19.17 -14.10 3.05
C GLY A 3 17.79 -13.47 3.12
N ALA A 4 16.99 -13.84 4.12
CA ALA A 4 15.75 -13.18 4.47
C ALA A 4 16.05 -11.84 5.16
N VAL A 5 15.50 -10.76 4.63
CA VAL A 5 15.76 -9.40 5.09
C VAL A 5 14.56 -8.90 5.88
N TYR A 6 14.80 -8.50 7.12
CA TYR A 6 13.80 -7.97 8.05
C TYR A 6 14.13 -6.54 8.46
N PHE A 7 13.11 -5.81 8.88
CA PHE A 7 13.24 -4.47 9.42
C PHE A 7 12.46 -4.32 10.72
N SER A 8 13.03 -3.57 11.67
CA SER A 8 12.36 -3.15 12.90
C SER A 8 12.41 -1.64 13.05
N TRP A 9 11.26 -1.03 13.30
CA TRP A 9 11.18 0.35 13.77
C TRP A 9 11.73 0.45 15.21
N PRO A 10 12.32 1.59 15.59
CA PRO A 10 12.61 1.86 16.99
C PRO A 10 11.32 2.16 17.73
N ASP A 11 11.19 1.59 18.91
CA ASP A 11 10.07 1.81 19.81
C ASP A 11 10.64 2.07 21.22
N PRO A 12 10.28 3.17 21.90
CA PRO A 12 10.78 3.47 23.24
C PRO A 12 10.19 2.58 24.33
N ASN A 13 9.07 1.90 24.08
CA ASN A 13 8.30 1.16 25.07
C ASN A 13 8.25 -0.35 24.79
N ALA A 14 8.76 -0.79 23.64
CA ALA A 14 8.68 -2.19 23.22
C ALA A 14 10.01 -2.70 22.62
N PRO A 15 10.28 -4.01 22.76
CA PRO A 15 11.42 -4.63 22.09
C PRO A 15 11.24 -4.60 20.55
N PRO A 16 12.34 -4.73 19.79
CA PRO A 16 12.33 -4.77 18.33
C PRO A 16 11.29 -5.76 17.77
N CYS A 17 10.44 -5.27 16.87
CA CYS A 17 9.44 -6.05 16.16
C CYS A 17 9.84 -6.16 14.69
N TRP A 18 10.13 -7.39 14.27
CA TRP A 18 10.68 -7.66 12.95
C TRP A 18 9.59 -7.93 11.92
N GLN A 19 9.63 -7.19 10.82
CA GLN A 19 8.78 -7.37 9.64
C GLN A 19 9.63 -7.81 8.45
N LEU A 20 9.21 -8.87 7.77
CA LEU A 20 9.89 -9.37 6.57
C LEU A 20 9.76 -8.34 5.44
N LEU A 21 10.87 -7.89 4.89
CA LEU A 21 10.90 -7.03 3.70
C LEU A 21 10.90 -7.85 2.40
N GLY A 22 11.60 -8.99 2.42
CA GLY A 22 11.80 -9.88 1.27
C GLY A 22 13.07 -10.70 1.46
N TYR A 23 13.70 -11.12 0.36
CA TYR A 23 14.94 -11.92 0.41
C TYR A 23 15.92 -11.55 -0.71
N ILE A 24 17.19 -11.87 -0.47
CA ILE A 24 18.29 -11.83 -1.43
C ILE A 24 18.90 -13.23 -1.57
N SER A 25 19.42 -13.56 -2.74
CA SER A 25 20.01 -14.87 -3.04
C SER A 25 21.18 -14.73 -4.02
N ASN A 26 21.89 -15.82 -4.31
CA ASN A 26 22.97 -15.78 -5.30
C ASN A 26 22.47 -15.42 -6.71
N THR A 27 21.21 -15.76 -7.03
CA THR A 27 20.58 -15.41 -8.31
C THR A 27 20.06 -13.96 -8.33
N LYS A 28 19.74 -13.40 -7.16
CA LYS A 28 19.33 -12.00 -6.99
C LYS A 28 20.06 -11.39 -5.76
N PRO A 29 21.31 -10.92 -5.93
CA PRO A 29 22.18 -10.54 -4.81
C PRO A 29 21.81 -9.20 -4.15
N SER A 30 20.87 -8.44 -4.73
CA SER A 30 20.46 -7.13 -4.22
C SER A 30 18.96 -6.90 -4.39
N ALA A 31 18.37 -6.13 -3.48
CA ALA A 31 16.98 -5.69 -3.54
C ALA A 31 16.82 -4.31 -2.90
N ILE A 32 15.78 -3.57 -3.32
CA ILE A 32 15.41 -2.26 -2.76
C ILE A 32 14.06 -2.41 -2.06
N PHE A 33 13.97 -1.92 -0.83
CA PHE A 33 12.75 -2.01 -0.02
C PHE A 33 12.32 -0.62 0.45
N LYS A 34 11.05 -0.29 0.22
CA LYS A 34 10.46 0.96 0.72
C LYS A 34 9.95 0.75 2.14
N ILE A 35 10.59 1.39 3.11
CA ILE A 35 10.26 1.21 4.53
C ILE A 35 9.17 2.16 5.05
N SER A 36 8.91 3.27 4.36
CA SER A 36 8.02 4.34 4.84
C SER A 36 6.55 3.95 5.02
N GLN A 37 6.15 2.78 4.51
CA GLN A 37 4.78 2.26 4.55
C GLN A 37 4.66 1.02 5.46
N LEU A 38 5.75 0.62 6.13
CA LEU A 38 5.72 -0.48 7.08
C LEU A 38 4.93 -0.07 8.31
N LYS A 39 4.03 -0.95 8.74
CA LYS A 39 3.20 -0.73 9.92
C LYS A 39 4.07 -0.55 11.14
N LYS A 40 3.75 0.40 12.00
CA LYS A 40 4.36 0.48 13.33
C LYS A 40 3.75 -0.59 14.25
N LEU A 41 4.39 -0.86 15.39
CA LEU A 41 3.95 -1.90 16.32
C LEU A 41 2.46 -1.75 16.69
N ASP A 42 2.01 -0.53 16.97
CA ASP A 42 0.60 -0.21 17.29
C ASP A 42 -0.40 -0.51 16.15
N GLU A 43 0.08 -0.59 14.90
CA GLU A 43 -0.74 -0.84 13.71
C GLU A 43 -0.73 -2.33 13.32
N MET A 44 0.11 -3.16 13.95
CA MET A 44 0.24 -4.59 13.69
C MET A 44 -0.82 -5.39 14.46
N ALA A 45 -2.09 -5.22 14.11
CA ALA A 45 -3.14 -6.11 14.60
C ALA A 45 -3.13 -7.45 13.84
N THR A 46 -3.17 -8.57 14.57
CA THR A 46 -3.50 -9.97 14.18
C THR A 46 -2.42 -10.91 13.63
N ASN A 47 -1.24 -10.46 13.21
CA ASN A 47 -0.08 -11.35 12.99
C ASN A 47 1.11 -10.79 13.79
N GLY A 48 1.36 -11.38 14.95
CA GLY A 48 2.36 -10.88 15.89
C GLY A 48 3.78 -10.82 15.30
N PRO A 49 4.69 -10.05 15.94
CA PRO A 49 6.11 -10.02 15.57
C PRO A 49 6.66 -11.43 15.38
N THR A 50 7.25 -11.72 14.22
CA THR A 50 8.06 -12.93 14.08
C THR A 50 9.36 -12.71 14.85
N ASN A 51 9.55 -13.45 15.95
CA ASN A 51 10.76 -13.39 16.78
C ASN A 51 11.93 -14.16 16.13
N VAL A 52 12.31 -13.78 14.92
CA VAL A 52 13.37 -14.45 14.13
C VAL A 52 14.75 -14.24 14.76
N PHE A 53 14.97 -13.11 15.41
CA PHE A 53 16.25 -12.73 16.03
C PHE A 53 16.26 -12.94 17.56
N GLY A 54 15.40 -13.83 18.05
CA GLY A 54 15.30 -14.20 19.47
C GLY A 54 14.23 -13.45 20.26
N THR A 55 13.93 -13.97 21.45
CA THR A 55 13.02 -13.38 22.43
C THR A 55 13.81 -12.61 23.49
N ASN A 56 13.34 -11.43 23.92
CA ASN A 56 14.00 -10.54 24.90
C ASN A 56 15.18 -9.70 24.37
N LEU A 57 15.04 -9.13 23.17
CA LEU A 57 15.94 -8.07 22.72
C LEU A 57 15.72 -6.80 23.55
N PRO A 58 16.78 -6.04 23.89
CA PRO A 58 16.63 -4.76 24.57
C PRO A 58 15.85 -3.78 23.69
N ILE A 59 15.11 -2.87 24.33
CA ILE A 59 14.44 -1.75 23.66
C ILE A 59 15.49 -0.98 22.85
N SER A 60 15.23 -0.81 21.55
CA SER A 60 16.14 -0.11 20.65
C SER A 60 15.55 1.25 20.28
N HIS A 61 16.33 2.30 20.48
CA HIS A 61 16.01 3.66 20.02
C HIS A 61 16.46 3.92 18.57
N ILE A 62 17.03 2.92 17.90
CA ILE A 62 17.55 3.01 16.53
C ILE A 62 16.85 1.94 15.67
N ALA A 63 16.49 2.29 14.44
CA ALA A 63 15.95 1.34 13.46
C ALA A 63 16.99 0.26 13.12
N GLN A 64 16.54 -0.97 12.92
CA GLN A 64 17.42 -2.11 12.69
C GLN A 64 17.06 -2.87 11.42
N ILE A 65 18.09 -3.36 10.72
CA ILE A 65 17.97 -4.31 9.61
C ILE A 65 18.56 -5.62 10.09
N GLY A 66 17.80 -6.70 9.93
CA GLY A 66 18.20 -8.05 10.31
C GLY A 66 18.25 -8.94 9.08
N VAL A 67 19.29 -9.77 8.96
CA VAL A 67 19.40 -10.74 7.87
C VAL A 67 19.50 -12.14 8.48
N SER A 68 18.55 -13.00 8.14
CA SER A 68 18.50 -14.41 8.53
C SER A 68 18.82 -15.28 7.32
N ILE A 69 19.64 -16.33 7.50
CA ILE A 69 19.97 -17.26 6.42
C ILE A 69 18.98 -18.43 6.48
N GLU A 70 18.14 -18.54 5.45
CA GLU A 70 17.05 -19.52 5.40
C GLU A 70 17.04 -20.30 4.07
N PRO A 71 16.43 -21.50 4.05
CA PRO A 71 16.17 -22.21 2.80
C PRO A 71 15.25 -21.37 1.89
N GLU A 72 15.62 -21.26 0.62
CA GLU A 72 14.87 -20.44 -0.36
C GLU A 72 13.42 -20.93 -0.53
N ALA A 73 13.19 -22.24 -0.45
CA ALA A 73 11.86 -22.83 -0.47
C ALA A 73 10.95 -22.34 0.66
N SER A 74 11.51 -22.06 1.85
CA SER A 74 10.76 -21.51 2.99
C SER A 74 10.39 -20.05 2.78
N LEU A 75 11.28 -19.26 2.15
CA LEU A 75 11.05 -17.83 1.90
C LEU A 75 9.97 -17.57 0.85
N LEU A 76 9.84 -18.46 -0.13
CA LEU A 76 8.76 -18.38 -1.12
C LEU A 76 7.36 -18.57 -0.51
N GLN A 77 7.27 -19.18 0.67
CA GLN A 77 6.02 -19.36 1.41
C GLN A 77 5.72 -18.19 2.36
N GLN A 78 6.69 -17.31 2.62
CA GLN A 78 6.52 -16.15 3.48
C GLN A 78 5.99 -14.95 2.68
N THR A 79 5.05 -14.20 3.26
CA THR A 79 4.50 -12.99 2.65
C THR A 79 5.26 -11.77 3.17
N PRO A 80 5.96 -11.00 2.32
CA PRO A 80 6.63 -9.78 2.75
C PRO A 80 5.63 -8.70 3.18
N ALA A 81 6.03 -7.88 4.16
CA ALA A 81 5.25 -6.74 4.65
C ALA A 81 5.21 -5.56 3.67
N THR A 82 6.07 -5.55 2.65
CA THR A 82 6.11 -4.46 1.65
C THR A 82 5.17 -4.76 0.47
N THR A 83 3.97 -4.17 0.47
CA THR A 83 3.04 -4.25 -0.68
C THR A 83 3.24 -3.05 -1.61
N THR A 84 4.21 -3.16 -2.53
CA THR A 84 4.42 -2.13 -3.56
C THR A 84 3.22 -1.99 -4.51
N THR A 85 2.46 -3.07 -4.72
CA THR A 85 1.32 -3.11 -5.65
C THR A 85 0.08 -2.39 -5.13
N ASP A 86 -0.19 -2.43 -3.81
CA ASP A 86 -1.41 -1.85 -3.24
C ASP A 86 -1.40 -0.32 -3.23
N THR A 87 -0.22 0.31 -3.25
CA THR A 87 -0.13 1.78 -3.11
C THR A 87 -0.82 2.51 -4.27
N TYR A 88 -0.61 2.07 -5.51
CA TYR A 88 -1.24 2.72 -6.67
C TYR A 88 -2.73 2.42 -6.77
N TYR A 89 -3.14 1.21 -6.41
CA TYR A 89 -4.55 0.85 -6.34
C TYR A 89 -5.27 1.70 -5.29
N GLN A 90 -4.77 1.76 -4.06
CA GLN A 90 -5.34 2.56 -2.97
C GLN A 90 -5.37 4.06 -3.29
N PHE A 91 -4.29 4.58 -3.88
CA PHE A 91 -4.25 5.96 -4.34
C PHE A 91 -5.31 6.22 -5.43
N GLY A 92 -5.36 5.38 -6.47
CA GLY A 92 -6.31 5.51 -7.56
C GLY A 92 -7.76 5.44 -7.07
N GLN A 93 -8.05 4.52 -6.14
CA GLN A 93 -9.37 4.35 -5.55
C GLN A 93 -9.78 5.57 -4.72
N LYS A 94 -8.89 6.10 -3.87
CA LYS A 94 -9.20 7.31 -3.08
C LYS A 94 -9.35 8.55 -3.96
N MET A 95 -8.52 8.68 -5.00
CA MET A 95 -8.55 9.82 -5.92
C MET A 95 -9.83 9.83 -6.75
N ILE A 96 -10.21 8.70 -7.34
CA ILE A 96 -11.43 8.60 -8.15
C ILE A 96 -12.70 8.80 -7.30
N GLN A 97 -12.72 8.28 -6.06
CA GLN A 97 -13.81 8.50 -5.11
C GLN A 97 -13.93 9.97 -4.71
N ASN A 98 -12.81 10.63 -4.40
CA ASN A 98 -12.80 12.03 -4.03
C ASN A 98 -13.33 12.92 -5.18
N PHE A 99 -12.87 12.66 -6.41
CA PHE A 99 -13.36 13.35 -7.60
C PHE A 99 -14.86 13.16 -7.80
N PHE A 100 -15.36 11.92 -7.75
CA PHE A 100 -16.78 11.64 -7.93
C PHE A 100 -17.65 12.31 -6.86
N ASN A 101 -17.22 12.28 -5.59
CA ASN A 101 -17.91 12.96 -4.51
C ASN A 101 -17.96 14.48 -4.72
N PHE A 102 -16.84 15.08 -5.16
CA PHE A 102 -16.78 16.51 -5.46
C PHE A 102 -17.74 16.87 -6.59
N VAL A 103 -17.64 16.23 -7.76
CA VAL A 103 -18.52 16.53 -8.91
C VAL A 103 -19.99 16.27 -8.61
N SER A 104 -20.31 15.18 -7.92
CA SER A 104 -21.69 14.84 -7.55
C SER A 104 -22.31 15.88 -6.62
N SER A 105 -21.50 16.56 -5.80
CA SER A 105 -21.99 17.64 -4.93
C SER A 105 -22.51 18.87 -5.70
N PHE A 106 -22.10 19.04 -6.96
CA PHE A 106 -22.59 20.08 -7.87
C PHE A 106 -23.70 19.59 -8.81
N SER A 107 -24.21 18.36 -8.63
CA SER A 107 -25.27 17.86 -9.48
C SER A 107 -26.58 18.62 -9.22
N LEU A 108 -27.18 19.14 -10.28
CA LEU A 108 -28.44 19.86 -10.26
C LEU A 108 -29.37 19.29 -11.32
N THR A 109 -30.67 19.27 -11.05
CA THR A 109 -31.69 18.96 -12.06
C THR A 109 -31.92 20.16 -12.97
N GLN A 110 -32.43 19.95 -14.18
CA GLN A 110 -32.75 21.05 -15.10
C GLN A 110 -33.68 22.11 -14.48
N SER A 111 -34.56 21.70 -13.57
CA SER A 111 -35.45 22.60 -12.83
C SER A 111 -34.74 23.52 -11.82
N GLN A 112 -33.53 23.17 -11.40
CA GLN A 112 -32.71 23.92 -10.44
C GLN A 112 -31.65 24.78 -11.14
N MET A 113 -31.48 24.65 -12.45
CA MET A 113 -30.48 25.38 -13.22
C MET A 113 -30.90 26.84 -13.42
N VAL A 114 -29.97 27.75 -13.19
CA VAL A 114 -30.11 29.16 -13.57
C VAL A 114 -29.53 29.33 -14.99
N PRO A 115 -30.17 30.08 -15.90
CA PRO A 115 -29.66 30.27 -17.25
C PRO A 115 -28.23 30.86 -17.24
N ASN A 116 -27.25 30.05 -17.67
CA ASN A 116 -25.87 30.48 -17.87
C ASN A 116 -25.38 30.04 -19.26
N PRO A 117 -25.55 30.88 -20.29
CA PRO A 117 -25.25 30.51 -21.68
C PRO A 117 -23.75 30.35 -21.98
N SER A 118 -22.87 30.74 -21.05
CA SER A 118 -21.42 30.61 -21.19
C SER A 118 -20.85 29.32 -20.59
N GLU A 119 -21.68 28.55 -19.88
CA GLU A 119 -21.25 27.37 -19.13
C GLU A 119 -21.63 26.07 -19.83
N THR A 120 -20.71 25.10 -19.79
CA THR A 120 -20.92 23.77 -20.38
C THR A 120 -21.24 22.78 -19.27
N PHE A 121 -22.26 21.94 -19.49
CA PHE A 121 -22.71 20.97 -18.50
C PHE A 121 -22.48 19.56 -18.99
N VAL A 122 -21.97 18.70 -18.10
CA VAL A 122 -21.81 17.27 -18.34
C VAL A 122 -22.88 16.52 -17.56
N PRO A 123 -23.68 15.65 -18.20
CA PRO A 123 -24.68 14.85 -17.48
C PRO A 123 -24.01 13.97 -16.42
N LEU A 124 -24.58 13.92 -15.20
CA LEU A 124 -24.04 13.12 -14.10
C LEU A 124 -23.91 11.63 -14.47
N SER A 125 -24.81 11.11 -15.31
CA SER A 125 -24.74 9.74 -15.84
C SER A 125 -23.45 9.44 -16.61
N THR A 126 -22.91 10.44 -17.32
CA THR A 126 -21.64 10.31 -18.05
C THR A 126 -20.48 10.17 -17.09
N VAL A 127 -20.45 11.00 -16.04
CA VAL A 127 -19.43 10.97 -14.98
C VAL A 127 -19.51 9.65 -14.20
N GLN A 128 -20.72 9.18 -13.87
CA GLN A 128 -20.92 7.90 -13.19
C GLN A 128 -20.45 6.72 -14.04
N THR A 129 -20.79 6.71 -15.35
CA THR A 129 -20.32 5.68 -16.28
C THR A 129 -18.79 5.68 -16.38
N TRP A 130 -18.17 6.86 -16.41
CA TRP A 130 -16.72 6.98 -16.40
C TRP A 130 -16.10 6.47 -15.10
N PHE A 131 -16.67 6.82 -13.94
CA PHE A 131 -16.25 6.34 -12.62
C PHE A 131 -16.24 4.81 -12.56
N THR A 132 -17.34 4.15 -12.92
CA THR A 132 -17.45 2.68 -12.90
C THR A 132 -16.45 2.02 -13.87
N ASN A 133 -16.24 2.61 -15.05
CA ASN A 133 -15.25 2.10 -15.99
C ASN A 133 -13.81 2.25 -15.48
N PHE A 134 -13.51 3.37 -14.80
CA PHE A 134 -12.20 3.62 -14.20
C PHE A 134 -11.93 2.62 -13.07
N GLU A 135 -12.88 2.43 -12.14
CA GLU A 135 -12.74 1.46 -11.06
C GLU A 135 -12.51 0.05 -11.59
N ARG A 136 -13.29 -0.38 -12.59
CA ARG A 136 -13.12 -1.70 -13.22
C ARG A 136 -11.73 -1.88 -13.82
N ARG A 137 -11.20 -0.86 -14.51
CA ARG A 137 -9.84 -0.91 -15.09
C ARG A 137 -8.77 -0.92 -14.00
N LEU A 138 -8.96 -0.15 -12.93
CA LEU A 138 -8.04 -0.07 -11.80
C LEU A 138 -7.94 -1.41 -11.05
N GLN A 139 -9.07 -2.09 -10.85
CA GLN A 139 -9.13 -3.43 -10.23
C GLN A 139 -8.42 -4.49 -11.09
N GLN A 140 -8.57 -4.42 -12.41
CA GLN A 140 -7.93 -5.36 -13.33
C GLN A 140 -6.42 -5.13 -13.44
N ASN A 141 -5.99 -3.86 -13.49
CA ASN A 141 -4.58 -3.50 -13.62
C ASN A 141 -4.31 -2.15 -12.94
N PRO A 142 -3.68 -2.10 -11.75
CA PRO A 142 -3.35 -0.84 -11.07
C PRO A 142 -2.45 0.12 -11.86
N ASN A 143 -1.76 -0.35 -12.90
CA ASN A 143 -0.89 0.46 -13.76
C ASN A 143 -1.48 0.76 -15.15
N PHE A 144 -2.79 0.55 -15.38
CA PHE A 144 -3.41 0.70 -16.70
C PHE A 144 -3.24 2.08 -17.35
N TRP A 145 -2.99 3.11 -16.54
CA TRP A 145 -2.87 4.52 -16.93
C TRP A 145 -1.44 4.94 -17.30
N LYS A 146 -0.44 4.06 -17.10
CA LYS A 146 0.98 4.35 -17.41
C LYS A 146 1.38 4.03 -18.85
N SER A 147 0.47 3.50 -19.67
CA SER A 147 0.72 3.08 -21.06
C SER A 147 0.14 4.08 -22.05
#